data_AF-A0A7J6L455-F1
#
_entry.id   AF-A0A7J6L455-F1
#
_cell.length_a   1.000
_cell.length_b   1.000
_cell.length_c   1.000
_cell.angle_alpha   90.00
_cell.angle_beta   90.00
_cell.angle_gamma   90.00
#
_symmetry.space_group_name_H-M   'P 1'
#
loop_
_entity.id
_entity.type
_entity.pdbx_description
1 polymer ?
#
loop_
_entity_poly.entity_id
_entity_poly.type
_entity_poly.pdbx_seq_one_letter_code
_entity_poly.pdbx_strand_id
1 'polypeptide(L)'
;MLNGPYRVRTNSEQLRDVYACDLARSSSSCHTPDLTIEAYNKALRSMMENRALLRDCGAMISSLGLTERNGDCQLGAARPLPITLRPTPVPKKVLNDIYHLSALVARIMDCASLDSGWTAEHIESCSSGSTGLIGLWHRVIGDVKCHREQHRNDIRLNILQQDYACGSSGQPALLKVRATPEFAGVPQKVSCLHRMTALTSSLDKIGECELPDNKPANEIATAIAESVRLYNERFHRSSRDICIVTSKGNDASTDNDDRLIEAALLMNHGIASHRRTARELAGDVVEMDARESGVVTVTSVLDSSRRIEVALFYFQHGSIDWDDEIDRQFRFDMERSKAVKCPSLEACVAELGEMQISWRSDADKFFPAAGLVEQPSDELLKAIAPRDGVAEDTKDTTLCAVIDVRRVSDTSSCRWCAGEA
;
A
#
# COMPACT_ATOMS: atom_id res chain seq x y z
N MET A 1 17.37 -14.33 35.71
CA MET A 1 16.26 -15.28 35.49
C MET A 1 15.16 -14.56 34.75
N LEU A 2 14.97 -14.89 33.47
CA LEU A 2 13.72 -14.87 32.69
C LEU A 2 14.14 -15.10 31.23
N ASN A 3 14.48 -16.37 30.96
CA ASN A 3 14.61 -16.91 29.61
C ASN A 3 13.20 -17.32 29.17
N GLY A 4 12.68 -16.71 28.10
CA GLY A 4 11.50 -17.19 27.38
C GLY A 4 11.89 -17.47 25.92
N PRO A 5 11.55 -18.63 25.34
CA PRO A 5 11.97 -18.96 23.98
C PRO A 5 11.01 -18.32 22.99
N TYR A 6 11.34 -17.15 22.45
CA TYR A 6 10.68 -16.66 21.23
C TYR A 6 11.20 -17.46 20.05
N ARG A 7 10.54 -18.59 19.79
CA ARG A 7 10.71 -19.37 18.57
C ARG A 7 9.54 -19.04 17.65
N VAL A 8 9.62 -17.91 16.95
CA VAL A 8 8.69 -17.62 15.86
C VAL A 8 9.21 -18.34 14.62
N ARG A 9 8.60 -19.47 14.29
CA ARG A 9 8.78 -20.12 12.99
C ARG A 9 7.83 -19.43 12.01
N THR A 10 8.34 -18.54 11.17
CA THR A 10 7.61 -18.02 10.00
C THR A 10 7.81 -18.99 8.84
N ASN A 11 6.91 -19.96 8.72
CA ASN A 11 6.66 -20.62 7.44
C ASN A 11 5.57 -19.82 6.73
N SER A 12 5.75 -19.58 5.42
CA SER A 12 4.83 -18.94 4.48
C SER A 12 3.45 -19.62 4.34
N GLU A 13 3.14 -20.60 5.18
CA GLU A 13 1.86 -21.30 5.25
C GLU A 13 0.85 -20.60 6.16
N GLN A 14 1.26 -19.75 7.12
CA GLN A 14 0.32 -19.08 8.02
C GLN A 14 -0.54 -17.98 7.37
N LEU A 15 -0.12 -17.44 6.21
CA LEU A 15 -1.01 -16.58 5.40
C LEU A 15 -2.18 -17.36 4.77
N ARG A 16 -2.09 -18.69 4.69
CA ARG A 16 -3.23 -19.55 4.29
C ARG A 16 -4.17 -19.87 5.46
N ASP A 17 -3.66 -19.92 6.68
CA ASP A 17 -4.43 -20.37 7.85
C ASP A 17 -5.35 -19.30 8.46
N VAL A 18 -5.11 -18.00 8.19
CA VAL A 18 -6.05 -16.93 8.59
C VAL A 18 -7.39 -17.05 7.84
N TYR A 19 -7.40 -17.68 6.67
CA TYR A 19 -8.61 -17.94 5.87
C TYR A 19 -9.21 -19.34 6.08
N ALA A 20 -8.50 -20.26 6.76
CA ALA A 20 -8.95 -21.63 6.93
C ALA A 20 -9.94 -21.83 8.10
N CYS A 21 -9.98 -20.91 9.08
CA CYS A 21 -10.82 -21.08 10.27
C CYS A 21 -12.32 -20.78 10.06
N ASP A 22 -12.73 -20.15 8.96
CA ASP A 22 -14.15 -19.84 8.71
C ASP A 22 -14.87 -20.83 7.79
N LEU A 23 -14.19 -21.87 7.29
CA LEU A 23 -14.81 -22.92 6.47
C LEU A 23 -15.54 -24.01 7.28
N ALA A 24 -15.54 -23.94 8.62
CA ALA A 24 -16.09 -24.97 9.50
C ALA A 24 -17.53 -24.72 10.00
N ARG A 25 -18.27 -23.74 9.45
CA ARG A 25 -19.70 -23.55 9.76
C ARG A 25 -20.57 -23.71 8.52
N SER A 26 -20.69 -24.95 8.04
CA SER A 26 -21.78 -25.35 7.16
C SER A 26 -22.70 -26.33 7.90
N SER A 27 -23.84 -25.84 8.38
CA SER A 27 -25.10 -26.60 8.48
C SER A 27 -26.17 -25.78 9.21
N SER A 28 -26.65 -24.73 8.55
CA SER A 28 -28.05 -24.35 8.70
C SER A 28 -28.49 -23.73 7.39
N SER A 29 -29.58 -24.27 6.82
CA SER A 29 -30.26 -23.74 5.65
C SER A 29 -30.78 -22.32 5.94
N CYS A 30 -29.88 -21.35 5.90
CA CYS A 30 -30.20 -19.94 5.86
C CYS A 30 -30.70 -19.68 4.43
N HIS A 31 -32.01 -19.52 4.30
CA HIS A 31 -32.60 -18.92 3.11
C HIS A 31 -32.08 -17.48 3.09
N THR A 32 -31.01 -17.21 2.34
CA THR A 32 -30.55 -15.83 2.11
C THR A 32 -31.64 -15.14 1.29
N PRO A 33 -32.39 -14.18 1.85
CA PRO A 33 -33.34 -13.44 1.05
C PRO A 33 -32.56 -12.58 0.06
N ASP A 34 -32.97 -12.59 -1.20
CA ASP A 34 -32.43 -11.70 -2.21
C ASP A 34 -32.65 -10.25 -1.76
N LEU A 35 -31.59 -9.61 -1.30
CA LEU A 35 -31.58 -8.19 -0.95
C LEU A 35 -31.58 -7.43 -2.28
N THR A 36 -32.75 -7.19 -2.84
CA THR A 36 -32.89 -6.52 -4.13
C THR A 36 -32.36 -5.08 -4.04
N ILE A 37 -31.80 -4.58 -5.14
CA ILE A 37 -31.35 -3.17 -5.26
C ILE A 37 -32.49 -2.21 -4.87
N GLU A 38 -33.73 -2.56 -5.20
CA GLU A 38 -34.92 -1.78 -4.84
C GLU A 38 -35.16 -1.72 -3.32
N ALA A 39 -35.02 -2.85 -2.62
CA ALA A 39 -35.14 -2.90 -1.16
C ALA A 39 -34.01 -2.11 -0.49
N TYR A 40 -32.79 -2.19 -1.01
CA TYR A 40 -31.65 -1.39 -0.57
C TYR A 40 -31.91 0.12 -0.72
N ASN A 41 -32.32 0.55 -1.92
CA ASN A 41 -32.62 1.95 -2.23
C ASN A 41 -33.79 2.50 -1.41
N LYS A 42 -34.84 1.71 -1.20
CA LYS A 42 -35.98 2.10 -0.35
C LYS A 42 -35.53 2.36 1.09
N ALA A 43 -34.69 1.48 1.63
CA ALA A 43 -34.16 1.63 2.98
C ALA A 43 -33.22 2.85 3.10
N LEU A 44 -32.37 3.11 2.10
CA LEU A 44 -31.55 4.33 2.07
C LEU A 44 -32.40 5.60 2.11
N ARG A 45 -33.46 5.69 1.29
CA ARG A 45 -34.36 6.85 1.29
C ARG A 45 -35.02 7.07 2.65
N SER A 46 -35.49 5.99 3.27
CA SER A 46 -36.07 6.06 4.62
C SER A 46 -35.06 6.57 5.67
N MET A 47 -33.78 6.20 5.56
CA MET A 47 -32.73 6.74 6.44
C MET A 47 -32.50 8.24 6.20
N MET A 48 -32.48 8.68 4.94
CA MET A 48 -32.28 10.08 4.57
C MET A 48 -33.41 11.00 5.07
N GLU A 49 -34.62 10.47 5.21
CA GLU A 49 -35.77 11.20 5.74
C GLU A 49 -35.75 11.29 7.28
N ASN A 50 -35.00 10.42 7.96
CA ASN A 50 -34.89 10.40 9.42
C ASN A 50 -33.76 11.32 9.93
N ARG A 51 -34.12 12.57 10.25
CA ARG A 51 -33.16 13.58 10.77
C ARG A 51 -32.44 13.17 12.05
N ALA A 52 -33.08 12.42 12.94
CA ALA A 52 -32.45 11.97 14.18
C ALA A 52 -31.34 10.96 13.89
N LEU A 53 -31.63 9.99 13.02
CA LEU A 53 -30.64 9.02 12.55
C LEU A 53 -29.48 9.69 11.82
N LEU A 54 -29.73 10.66 10.95
CA LEU A 54 -28.66 11.39 10.26
C LEU A 54 -27.77 12.16 11.23
N ARG A 55 -28.33 12.75 12.28
CA ARG A 55 -27.57 13.42 13.33
C ARG A 55 -26.70 12.43 14.10
N ASP A 56 -27.23 11.27 14.44
CA ASP A 56 -26.50 10.22 15.16
C ASP A 56 -25.39 9.63 14.28
N CYS A 57 -25.63 9.44 12.97
CA CYS A 57 -24.59 9.10 11.99
C CYS A 57 -23.49 10.16 11.92
N GLY A 58 -23.85 11.45 11.91
CA GLY A 58 -22.88 12.54 11.98
C GLY A 58 -22.00 12.45 13.23
N ALA A 59 -22.60 12.19 14.40
CA ALA A 59 -21.85 12.00 15.64
C ALA A 59 -20.94 10.77 15.61
N MET A 60 -21.37 9.66 14.99
CA MET A 60 -20.55 8.47 14.79
C MET A 60 -19.35 8.72 13.86
N ILE A 61 -19.57 9.46 12.76
CA ILE A 61 -18.50 9.84 11.84
C ILE A 61 -17.44 10.68 12.57
N SER A 62 -17.88 11.69 13.33
CA SER A 62 -16.97 12.51 14.14
C SER A 62 -16.24 11.71 15.22
N SER A 63 -16.91 10.79 15.93
CA SER A 63 -16.28 10.00 16.99
C SER A 63 -15.25 9.00 16.47
N LEU A 64 -15.41 8.54 15.22
CA LEU A 64 -14.45 7.68 14.54
C LEU A 64 -13.26 8.46 13.94
N GLY A 65 -13.26 9.79 14.00
CA GLY A 65 -12.24 10.64 13.39
C GLY A 65 -12.33 10.68 11.87
N LEU A 66 -13.47 10.32 11.29
CA LEU A 66 -13.74 10.33 9.85
C LEU A 66 -14.07 11.76 9.39
N THR A 67 -13.10 12.65 9.55
CA THR A 67 -13.26 14.09 9.30
C THR A 67 -12.08 14.64 8.53
N GLU A 68 -12.33 15.63 7.68
CA GLU A 68 -11.32 16.48 7.06
C GLU A 68 -11.17 17.78 7.87
N ARG A 69 -9.94 18.29 8.03
CA ARG A 69 -9.74 19.64 8.58
C ARG A 69 -10.21 20.68 7.55
N ASN A 70 -10.88 21.73 8.01
CA ASN A 70 -11.09 22.89 7.13
C ASN A 70 -9.73 23.55 6.90
N GLY A 71 -9.44 24.00 5.67
CA GLY A 71 -8.14 24.56 5.25
C GLY A 71 -7.64 25.77 6.05
N ASP A 72 -8.48 26.34 6.92
CA ASP A 72 -8.07 27.31 7.93
C ASP A 72 -7.66 26.58 9.21
N CYS A 73 -6.39 26.71 9.61
CA CYS A 73 -5.71 26.11 10.76
C CYS A 73 -6.33 26.35 12.16
N GLN A 74 -7.63 26.64 12.28
CA GLN A 74 -8.32 26.68 13.55
C GLN A 74 -8.56 25.25 14.05
N LEU A 75 -7.82 24.87 15.10
CA LEU A 75 -8.13 23.74 15.97
C LEU A 75 -9.63 23.78 16.34
N GLY A 76 -10.46 22.98 15.67
CA GLY A 76 -11.88 22.82 16.03
C GLY A 76 -12.88 22.75 14.86
N ALA A 77 -12.52 23.17 13.64
CA ALA A 77 -13.43 23.05 12.48
C ALA A 77 -13.04 21.83 11.64
N ALA A 78 -13.55 20.65 12.00
CA ALA A 78 -13.42 19.44 11.19
C ALA A 78 -14.77 19.14 10.53
N ARG A 79 -14.78 18.88 9.22
CA ARG A 79 -15.98 18.48 8.47
C ARG A 79 -16.02 16.96 8.35
N PRO A 80 -17.19 16.31 8.48
CA PRO A 80 -17.34 14.89 8.19
C PRO A 80 -16.89 14.57 6.76
N LEU A 81 -16.12 13.49 6.59
CA LEU A 81 -15.80 12.98 5.26
C LEU A 81 -17.07 12.50 4.54
N PRO A 82 -17.15 12.62 3.20
CA PRO A 82 -18.24 12.06 2.43
C PRO A 82 -18.15 10.53 2.45
N ILE A 83 -19.08 9.88 3.15
CA ILE A 83 -19.07 8.42 3.36
C ILE A 83 -20.47 7.87 3.10
N THR A 84 -20.55 6.68 2.51
CA THR A 84 -21.82 5.98 2.36
C THR A 84 -22.37 5.57 3.73
N LEU A 85 -23.66 5.80 3.97
CA LEU A 85 -24.29 5.38 5.23
C LEU A 85 -24.41 3.86 5.37
N ARG A 86 -24.36 3.16 4.22
CA ARG A 86 -24.45 1.70 4.11
C ARG A 86 -23.30 1.15 3.27
N PRO A 87 -22.84 -0.08 3.58
CA PRO A 87 -21.90 -0.78 2.75
C PRO A 87 -22.54 -1.13 1.41
N THR A 88 -21.75 -1.05 0.34
CA THR A 88 -22.15 -1.51 -0.99
C THR A 88 -22.19 -3.03 -0.99
N PRO A 89 -23.31 -3.67 -1.37
CA PRO A 89 -23.35 -5.13 -1.49
C PRO A 89 -22.46 -5.61 -2.64
N VAL A 90 -21.57 -6.55 -2.35
CA VAL A 90 -20.72 -7.22 -3.35
C VAL A 90 -20.92 -8.74 -3.23
N PRO A 91 -21.15 -9.48 -4.33
CA PRO A 91 -21.27 -10.93 -4.26
C PRO A 91 -19.98 -11.57 -3.72
N LYS A 92 -20.10 -12.47 -2.74
CA LYS A 92 -18.96 -13.13 -2.07
C LYS A 92 -17.98 -13.79 -3.06
N LYS A 93 -18.51 -14.40 -4.12
CA LYS A 93 -17.67 -14.97 -5.19
C LYS A 93 -16.78 -13.92 -5.85
N VAL A 94 -17.35 -12.77 -6.20
CA VAL A 94 -16.64 -11.67 -6.85
C VAL A 94 -15.57 -11.09 -5.94
N LEU A 95 -15.89 -10.90 -4.65
CA LEU A 95 -14.90 -10.45 -3.67
C LEU A 95 -13.72 -11.44 -3.53
N ASN A 96 -13.99 -12.75 -3.51
CA ASN A 96 -12.95 -13.77 -3.49
C ASN A 96 -12.09 -13.76 -4.77
N ASP A 97 -12.74 -13.61 -5.93
CA ASP A 97 -12.03 -13.51 -7.22
C ASP A 97 -11.11 -12.28 -7.24
N ILE A 98 -11.54 -11.14 -6.66
CA ILE A 98 -10.71 -9.94 -6.48
C ILE A 98 -9.51 -10.23 -5.58
N TYR A 99 -9.66 -10.92 -4.45
CA TYR A 99 -8.51 -11.26 -3.59
C TYR A 99 -7.48 -12.13 -4.30
N HIS A 100 -7.93 -13.13 -5.07
CA HIS A 100 -7.04 -13.97 -5.87
C HIS A 100 -6.32 -13.19 -6.96
N LEU A 101 -7.05 -12.34 -7.68
CA LEU A 101 -6.49 -11.46 -8.70
C LEU A 101 -5.51 -10.45 -8.11
N SER A 102 -5.78 -9.96 -6.90
CA SER A 102 -4.97 -8.95 -6.25
C SER A 102 -3.56 -9.44 -5.90
N ALA A 103 -3.48 -10.67 -5.38
CA ALA A 103 -2.20 -11.33 -5.12
C ALA A 103 -1.38 -11.52 -6.41
N LEU A 104 -2.05 -11.83 -7.53
CA LEU A 104 -1.40 -11.98 -8.83
C LEU A 104 -0.88 -10.63 -9.35
N VAL A 105 -1.73 -9.61 -9.38
CA VAL A 105 -1.37 -8.25 -9.84
C VAL A 105 -0.20 -7.71 -9.04
N ALA A 106 -0.16 -7.96 -7.73
CA ALA A 106 0.93 -7.51 -6.89
C ALA A 106 2.28 -8.16 -7.24
N ARG A 107 2.28 -9.42 -7.68
CA ARG A 107 3.50 -10.10 -8.18
C ARG A 107 3.93 -9.59 -9.56
N ILE A 108 2.98 -9.26 -10.42
CA ILE A 108 3.26 -8.63 -11.72
C ILE A 108 3.93 -7.28 -11.49
N MET A 109 3.36 -6.46 -10.59
CA MET A 109 3.91 -5.17 -10.20
C MET A 109 5.34 -5.28 -9.66
N ASP A 110 5.60 -6.26 -8.80
CA ASP A 110 6.95 -6.53 -8.29
C ASP A 110 7.92 -6.94 -9.42
N CYS A 111 7.54 -7.87 -10.29
CA CYS A 111 8.37 -8.28 -11.43
C CYS A 111 8.67 -7.12 -12.39
N ALA A 112 7.67 -6.30 -12.70
CA ALA A 112 7.81 -5.11 -13.54
C ALA A 112 8.75 -4.08 -12.93
N SER A 113 8.68 -3.88 -11.61
CA SER A 113 9.57 -2.96 -10.88
C SER A 113 11.02 -3.46 -10.85
N LEU A 114 11.26 -4.76 -10.98
CA LEU A 114 12.59 -5.37 -10.95
C LEU A 114 13.27 -5.45 -12.32
N ASP A 115 12.51 -5.39 -13.41
CA ASP A 115 13.03 -5.53 -14.76
C ASP A 115 13.40 -4.17 -15.36
N SER A 116 14.56 -3.64 -14.96
CA SER A 116 15.07 -2.38 -15.47
C SER A 116 15.26 -2.36 -16.99
N GLY A 117 15.42 -3.52 -17.64
CA GLY A 117 15.54 -3.62 -19.10
C GLY A 117 14.19 -3.40 -19.76
N TRP A 118 13.16 -4.10 -19.26
CA TRP A 118 11.78 -3.88 -19.68
C TRP A 118 11.32 -2.44 -19.45
N THR A 119 11.64 -1.89 -18.27
CA THR A 119 11.30 -0.50 -17.95
C THR A 119 11.94 0.45 -18.96
N ALA A 120 13.22 0.27 -19.30
CA ALA A 120 13.90 1.10 -20.28
C ALA A 120 13.24 1.06 -21.67
N GLU A 121 12.74 -0.10 -22.08
CA GLU A 121 12.08 -0.30 -23.39
C GLU A 121 10.75 0.46 -23.49
N HIS A 122 10.02 0.60 -22.38
CA HIS A 122 8.65 1.14 -22.38
C HIS A 122 8.54 2.55 -21.81
N ILE A 123 9.44 2.97 -20.92
CA ILE A 123 9.36 4.26 -20.22
C ILE A 123 9.40 5.46 -21.18
N GLU A 124 10.10 5.34 -22.31
CA GLU A 124 10.20 6.38 -23.34
C GLU A 124 8.86 6.61 -24.08
N SER A 125 7.96 5.62 -24.05
CA SER A 125 6.62 5.73 -24.63
C SER A 125 5.61 6.40 -23.69
N CYS A 126 5.96 6.59 -22.41
CA CYS A 126 5.11 7.25 -21.43
C CYS A 126 5.01 8.76 -21.72
N SER A 127 3.82 9.32 -21.56
CA SER A 127 3.54 10.71 -21.95
C SER A 127 4.22 11.77 -21.07
N SER A 128 4.27 13.02 -21.58
CA SER A 128 5.00 14.18 -21.04
C SER A 128 4.65 14.61 -19.61
N GLY A 129 3.59 14.06 -19.00
CA GLY A 129 3.15 14.38 -17.64
C GLY A 129 4.05 13.86 -16.52
N SER A 130 4.98 12.96 -16.84
CA SER A 130 5.89 12.32 -15.85
C SER A 130 7.37 12.60 -16.13
N THR A 131 7.68 13.67 -16.87
CA THR A 131 9.04 13.98 -17.34
C THR A 131 10.06 14.04 -16.19
N GLY A 132 9.67 14.61 -15.03
CA GLY A 132 10.53 14.69 -13.86
C GLY A 132 10.85 13.33 -13.21
N LEU A 133 9.85 12.45 -13.10
CA LEU A 133 10.01 11.08 -12.59
C LEU A 133 10.89 10.25 -13.53
N ILE A 134 10.60 10.30 -14.83
CA ILE A 134 11.35 9.58 -15.88
C ILE A 134 12.81 10.06 -15.91
N GLY A 135 13.03 11.37 -15.88
CA GLY A 135 14.37 11.96 -15.84
C GLY A 135 15.15 11.52 -14.60
N LEU A 136 14.52 11.48 -13.43
CA LEU A 136 15.14 10.95 -12.21
C LEU A 136 15.45 9.47 -12.33
N TRP A 137 14.54 8.67 -12.90
CA TRP A 137 14.77 7.25 -13.13
C TRP A 137 15.99 7.01 -14.03
N HIS A 138 16.13 7.73 -15.15
CA HIS A 138 17.33 7.65 -16.00
C HIS A 138 18.59 8.05 -15.25
N ARG A 139 18.53 9.09 -14.41
CA ARG A 139 19.66 9.53 -13.60
C ARG A 139 20.08 8.45 -12.59
N VAL A 140 19.12 7.85 -11.89
CA VAL A 140 19.35 6.77 -10.93
C VAL A 140 19.92 5.53 -11.63
N ILE A 141 19.29 5.06 -12.71
CA ILE A 141 19.75 3.89 -13.48
C ILE A 141 21.11 4.12 -14.16
N GLY A 142 21.34 5.32 -14.73
CA GLY A 142 22.53 5.66 -15.51
C GLY A 142 23.78 5.94 -14.67
N ASP A 143 23.64 6.50 -13.47
CA ASP A 143 24.77 6.77 -12.56
C ASP A 143 25.34 5.47 -11.95
N VAL A 144 24.50 4.43 -11.83
CA VAL A 144 24.89 3.19 -11.15
C VAL A 144 25.33 2.13 -12.17
N LYS A 145 26.62 2.10 -12.51
CA LYS A 145 27.26 0.92 -13.15
C LYS A 145 27.02 -0.41 -12.39
N CYS A 146 26.53 -0.34 -11.14
CA CYS A 146 26.18 -1.45 -10.24
C CYS A 146 24.67 -1.75 -10.10
N HIS A 147 23.76 -1.10 -10.86
CA HIS A 147 22.32 -1.08 -10.52
C HIS A 147 21.68 -2.47 -10.56
N ARG A 148 22.13 -3.36 -11.47
CA ARG A 148 21.61 -4.72 -11.60
C ARG A 148 22.06 -5.66 -10.48
N GLU A 149 23.26 -5.51 -9.95
CA GLU A 149 23.83 -6.42 -8.95
C GLU A 149 23.52 -5.99 -7.51
N GLN A 150 23.54 -4.67 -7.23
CA GLN A 150 23.26 -4.15 -5.89
C GLN A 150 21.75 -4.18 -5.55
N HIS A 151 20.87 -3.96 -6.53
CA HIS A 151 19.42 -3.89 -6.28
C HIS A 151 18.69 -5.24 -6.36
N ARG A 152 19.30 -6.29 -6.92
CA ARG A 152 18.72 -7.65 -6.91
C ARG A 152 18.48 -8.19 -5.50
N ASN A 153 19.29 -7.71 -4.57
CA ASN A 153 19.21 -8.11 -3.18
C ASN A 153 18.56 -7.03 -2.31
N ASP A 154 18.10 -5.88 -2.82
CA ASP A 154 17.60 -4.82 -1.93
C ASP A 154 16.32 -5.22 -1.19
N ILE A 155 16.09 -4.63 -0.01
CA ILE A 155 14.84 -4.81 0.73
C ILE A 155 13.84 -3.79 0.18
N ARG A 156 12.73 -4.28 -0.38
CA ARG A 156 11.68 -3.44 -0.96
C ARG A 156 10.35 -3.69 -0.28
N LEU A 157 9.64 -2.61 0.00
CA LEU A 157 8.26 -2.65 0.47
C LEU A 157 7.39 -1.90 -0.54
N ASN A 158 6.39 -2.58 -1.08
CA ASN A 158 5.38 -1.97 -1.95
C ASN A 158 4.01 -2.14 -1.31
N ILE A 159 3.38 -1.03 -0.95
CA ILE A 159 1.98 -1.03 -0.50
C ILE A 159 1.14 -0.62 -1.69
N LEU A 160 0.35 -1.54 -2.20
CA LEU A 160 -0.39 -1.37 -3.44
C LEU A 160 -1.87 -1.11 -3.16
N GLN A 161 -2.42 -0.10 -3.82
CA GLN A 161 -3.86 0.07 -3.99
C GLN A 161 -4.26 -0.39 -5.38
N GLN A 162 -5.24 -1.28 -5.44
CA GLN A 162 -5.72 -1.90 -6.67
C GLN A 162 -7.21 -1.60 -6.80
N ASP A 163 -7.57 -0.86 -7.83
CA ASP A 163 -8.93 -0.45 -8.09
C ASP A 163 -9.57 -1.42 -9.10
N TYR A 164 -10.72 -1.97 -8.74
CA TYR A 164 -11.49 -2.90 -9.55
C TYR A 164 -12.86 -2.33 -9.88
N ALA A 165 -13.41 -2.74 -11.02
CA ALA A 165 -14.82 -2.59 -11.35
C ALA A 165 -15.43 -3.93 -11.70
N CYS A 166 -16.70 -4.09 -11.33
CA CYS A 166 -17.49 -5.25 -11.71
C CYS A 166 -18.41 -4.88 -12.88
N GLY A 167 -18.13 -5.43 -14.06
CA GLY A 167 -18.99 -5.23 -15.23
C GLY A 167 -20.33 -5.95 -15.10
N SER A 168 -21.21 -5.79 -16.10
CA SER A 168 -22.51 -6.49 -16.17
C SER A 168 -22.40 -8.03 -16.18
N SER A 169 -21.22 -8.57 -16.52
CA SER A 169 -20.90 -10.00 -16.44
C SER A 169 -20.65 -10.50 -15.01
N GLY A 170 -20.55 -9.59 -14.03
CA GLY A 170 -20.17 -9.91 -12.65
C GLY A 170 -18.71 -10.33 -12.49
N GLN A 171 -17.88 -10.19 -13.52
CA GLN A 171 -16.46 -10.48 -13.45
C GLN A 171 -15.69 -9.21 -13.04
N PRO A 172 -14.75 -9.30 -12.08
CA PRO A 172 -13.92 -8.17 -11.70
C PRO A 172 -12.93 -7.84 -12.82
N ALA A 173 -12.72 -6.55 -13.07
CA ALA A 173 -11.73 -6.03 -13.99
C ALA A 173 -10.85 -5.01 -13.26
N LEU A 174 -9.54 -5.17 -13.35
CA LEU A 174 -8.55 -4.23 -12.84
C LEU A 174 -8.63 -2.94 -13.64
N LEU A 175 -8.79 -1.83 -12.94
CA LEU A 175 -8.79 -0.49 -13.50
C LEU A 175 -7.41 0.17 -13.37
N LYS A 176 -6.81 0.06 -12.19
CA LYS A 176 -5.56 0.77 -11.86
C LYS A 176 -4.86 0.13 -10.69
N VAL A 177 -3.53 0.12 -10.73
CA VAL A 177 -2.65 -0.14 -9.59
C VAL A 177 -1.93 1.14 -9.18
N ARG A 178 -1.73 1.36 -7.88
CA ARG A 178 -0.95 2.47 -7.32
C ARG A 178 -0.04 1.94 -6.23
N ALA A 179 1.22 2.35 -6.21
CA ALA A 179 2.23 2.04 -5.20
C ALA A 179 2.34 3.12 -4.11
N THR A 180 1.74 4.30 -4.33
CA THR A 180 1.44 5.28 -3.28
C THR A 180 -0.07 5.28 -3.00
N PRO A 181 -0.56 4.47 -2.05
CA PRO A 181 -2.00 4.37 -1.80
C PRO A 181 -2.54 5.64 -1.16
N GLU A 182 -3.78 5.96 -1.48
CA GLU A 182 -4.57 6.98 -0.78
C GLU A 182 -5.53 6.27 0.19
N PHE A 183 -5.85 6.92 1.31
CA PHE A 183 -6.83 6.40 2.28
C PHE A 183 -6.48 4.99 2.79
N ALA A 184 -5.23 4.79 3.23
CA ALA A 184 -4.74 3.51 3.73
C ALA A 184 -5.27 3.14 5.14
N GLY A 185 -5.79 4.10 5.91
CA GLY A 185 -6.35 3.89 7.26
C GLY A 185 -7.86 4.13 7.39
N VAL A 186 -8.42 5.08 6.64
CA VAL A 186 -9.83 5.47 6.64
C VAL A 186 -10.80 4.29 6.37
N PRO A 187 -10.53 3.35 5.42
CA PRO A 187 -11.41 2.22 5.15
C PRO A 187 -11.71 1.35 6.37
N GLN A 188 -10.75 1.20 7.29
CA GLN A 188 -10.97 0.49 8.56
C GLN A 188 -12.05 1.17 9.42
N LYS A 189 -12.03 2.51 9.46
CA LYS A 189 -13.00 3.31 10.21
C LYS A 189 -14.37 3.32 9.52
N VAL A 190 -14.40 3.36 8.18
CA VAL A 190 -15.64 3.21 7.40
C VAL A 190 -16.29 1.86 7.67
N SER A 191 -15.52 0.77 7.66
CA SER A 191 -16.01 -0.57 8.00
C SER A 191 -16.58 -0.62 9.43
N CYS A 192 -15.96 0.09 10.37
CA CYS A 192 -16.49 0.23 11.73
C CYS A 192 -17.82 1.00 11.77
N LEU A 193 -17.92 2.12 11.03
CA LEU A 193 -19.17 2.88 10.91
C LEU A 193 -20.29 2.02 10.34
N HIS A 194 -20.03 1.26 9.28
CA HIS A 194 -21.02 0.37 8.65
C HIS A 194 -21.49 -0.74 9.60
N ARG A 195 -20.60 -1.29 10.43
CA ARG A 195 -21.01 -2.21 11.51
C ARG A 195 -21.93 -1.52 12.52
N MET A 196 -21.61 -0.31 12.95
CA MET A 196 -22.44 0.45 13.90
C MET A 196 -23.81 0.81 13.30
N THR A 197 -23.88 1.24 12.05
CA THR A 197 -25.16 1.58 11.39
C THR A 197 -25.99 0.33 11.10
N ALA A 198 -25.36 -0.80 10.77
CA ALA A 198 -26.05 -2.08 10.63
C ALA A 198 -26.64 -2.59 11.95
N LEU A 199 -25.98 -2.34 13.09
CA LEU A 199 -26.45 -2.77 14.41
C LEU A 199 -27.51 -1.85 15.03
N THR A 200 -27.46 -0.55 14.76
CA THR A 200 -28.34 0.45 15.40
C THR A 200 -29.66 0.66 14.66
N SER A 201 -29.71 0.29 13.39
CA SER A 201 -30.93 0.38 12.60
C SER A 201 -31.72 -0.93 12.73
N SER A 202 -33.04 -0.84 12.82
CA SER A 202 -33.98 -1.97 12.70
C SER A 202 -34.01 -2.53 11.26
N LEU A 203 -32.84 -2.58 10.61
CA LEU A 203 -32.64 -3.11 9.27
C LEU A 203 -32.57 -4.64 9.40
N ASP A 204 -33.73 -5.23 9.64
CA ASP A 204 -33.99 -6.65 9.96
C ASP A 204 -33.40 -7.70 9.00
N LYS A 205 -32.59 -7.30 8.01
CA LYS A 205 -31.98 -8.18 7.00
C LYS A 205 -30.54 -7.84 6.60
N ILE A 206 -29.92 -6.76 7.12
CA ILE A 206 -28.46 -6.56 6.93
C ILE A 206 -27.67 -7.51 7.83
N GLY A 207 -28.26 -7.98 8.93
CA GLY A 207 -27.67 -9.01 9.79
C GLY A 207 -27.36 -10.33 9.09
N GLU A 208 -27.83 -10.53 7.85
CA GLU A 208 -27.53 -11.68 7.00
C GLU A 208 -26.35 -11.43 6.04
N CYS A 209 -25.87 -10.19 5.90
CA CYS A 209 -24.68 -9.86 5.12
C CYS A 209 -23.44 -9.91 6.01
N GLU A 210 -22.40 -10.63 5.56
CA GLU A 210 -21.10 -10.63 6.20
C GLU A 210 -20.40 -9.28 5.93
N LEU A 211 -20.01 -8.58 7.00
CA LEU A 211 -19.11 -7.43 6.91
C LEU A 211 -17.69 -7.92 7.22
N PRO A 212 -16.81 -8.07 6.21
CA PRO A 212 -15.47 -8.59 6.44
C PRO A 212 -14.69 -7.66 7.38
N ASP A 213 -13.75 -8.25 8.11
CA ASP A 213 -12.78 -7.47 8.85
C ASP A 213 -11.93 -6.67 7.86
N ASN A 214 -11.65 -5.41 8.18
CA ASN A 214 -10.93 -4.50 7.30
C ASN A 214 -9.97 -3.68 8.16
N LYS A 215 -8.69 -4.07 8.20
CA LYS A 215 -7.67 -3.46 9.07
C LYS A 215 -6.39 -3.04 8.33
N PRO A 216 -6.48 -2.34 7.19
CA PRO A 216 -5.34 -2.01 6.36
C PRO A 216 -4.24 -1.23 7.10
N ALA A 217 -4.59 -0.33 8.02
CA ALA A 217 -3.58 0.39 8.83
C ALA A 217 -2.71 -0.55 9.67
N ASN A 218 -3.31 -1.60 10.26
CA ASN A 218 -2.58 -2.60 11.05
C ASN A 218 -1.73 -3.52 10.15
N GLU A 219 -2.25 -3.91 8.99
CA GLU A 219 -1.55 -4.75 8.03
C GLU A 219 -0.35 -4.02 7.42
N ILE A 220 -0.53 -2.74 7.07
CA ILE A 220 0.55 -1.85 6.64
C ILE A 220 1.59 -1.67 7.73
N ALA A 221 1.16 -1.38 8.96
CA ALA A 221 2.09 -1.24 10.09
C ALA A 221 2.89 -2.54 10.32
N THR A 222 2.26 -3.70 10.16
CA THR A 222 2.93 -5.01 10.24
C THR A 222 3.96 -5.16 9.11
N ALA A 223 3.62 -4.76 7.89
CA ALA A 223 4.53 -4.87 6.76
C ALA A 223 5.74 -3.92 6.86
N ILE A 224 5.51 -2.69 7.34
CA ILE A 224 6.58 -1.75 7.66
C ILE A 224 7.46 -2.30 8.79
N ALA A 225 6.87 -2.84 9.85
CA ALA A 225 7.64 -3.40 10.96
C ALA A 225 8.53 -4.57 10.53
N GLU A 226 8.02 -5.42 9.65
CA GLU A 226 8.80 -6.50 9.04
C GLU A 226 9.95 -5.96 8.18
N SER A 227 9.71 -4.90 7.41
CA SER A 227 10.74 -4.24 6.61
C SER A 227 11.85 -3.63 7.48
N VAL A 228 11.50 -3.01 8.61
CA VAL A 228 12.47 -2.50 9.60
C VAL A 228 13.26 -3.64 10.23
N ARG A 229 12.62 -4.77 10.56
CA ARG A 229 13.31 -5.96 11.07
C ARG A 229 14.36 -6.47 10.08
N LEU A 230 13.99 -6.58 8.80
CA LEU A 230 14.88 -7.04 7.73
C LEU A 230 16.04 -6.07 7.50
N TYR A 231 15.78 -4.77 7.53
CA TYR A 231 16.81 -3.74 7.47
C TYR A 231 17.85 -3.93 8.58
N ASN A 232 17.37 -4.09 9.82
CA ASN A 232 18.22 -4.29 10.99
C ASN A 232 19.05 -5.57 10.91
N GLU A 233 18.45 -6.67 10.46
CA GLU A 233 19.16 -7.95 10.30
C GLU A 233 20.23 -7.88 9.23
N ARG A 234 19.88 -7.34 8.06
CA ARG A 234 20.78 -7.28 6.90
C ARG A 234 21.98 -6.38 7.16
N PHE A 235 21.76 -5.24 7.80
CA PHE A 235 22.80 -4.23 7.98
C PHE A 235 23.37 -4.22 9.41
N HIS A 236 23.01 -5.20 10.24
CA HIS A 236 23.43 -5.31 11.64
C HIS A 236 23.16 -4.04 12.44
N ARG A 237 21.94 -3.50 12.30
CA ARG A 237 21.47 -2.28 12.95
C ARG A 237 20.40 -2.58 14.00
N SER A 238 19.97 -1.55 14.69
CA SER A 238 18.91 -1.61 15.70
C SER A 238 17.98 -0.40 15.64
N SER A 239 17.74 0.14 14.45
CA SER A 239 16.83 1.27 14.25
C SER A 239 15.40 0.87 14.61
N ARG A 240 14.66 1.81 15.19
CA ARG A 240 13.23 1.68 15.52
C ARG A 240 12.44 2.87 14.99
N ASP A 241 12.99 3.56 14.01
CA ASP A 241 12.49 4.83 13.52
C ASP A 241 12.31 4.76 12.00
N ILE A 242 11.16 5.26 11.55
CA ILE A 242 10.85 5.45 10.13
C ILE A 242 10.57 6.92 9.86
N CYS A 243 10.70 7.34 8.62
CA CYS A 243 10.27 8.65 8.17
C CYS A 243 9.04 8.52 7.28
N ILE A 244 7.98 9.27 7.59
CA ILE A 244 6.81 9.42 6.72
C ILE A 244 6.99 10.72 5.95
N VAL A 245 7.13 10.61 4.63
CA VAL A 245 7.32 11.75 3.72
C VAL A 245 5.95 12.20 3.23
N THR A 246 5.59 13.44 3.54
CA THR A 246 4.26 14.01 3.26
C THR A 246 4.30 15.07 2.17
N SER A 247 3.15 15.33 1.54
CA SER A 247 2.99 16.41 0.56
C SER A 247 3.16 17.81 1.16
N LYS A 248 3.37 18.80 0.27
CA LYS A 248 3.50 20.21 0.64
C LYS A 248 2.14 20.75 1.09
N GLY A 249 2.08 21.21 2.33
CA GLY A 249 0.84 21.68 2.97
C GLY A 249 0.23 20.58 3.83
N ASN A 250 -0.33 20.97 4.97
CA ASN A 250 -1.20 20.08 5.75
C ASN A 250 -2.48 19.85 4.94
N ASP A 251 -2.40 19.06 3.86
CA ASP A 251 -3.59 18.72 3.10
C ASP A 251 -4.47 17.90 4.03
N ALA A 252 -5.49 18.60 4.50
CA ALA A 252 -6.26 18.30 5.69
C ALA A 252 -7.06 16.99 5.58
N SER A 253 -7.20 16.49 4.35
CA SER A 253 -7.95 15.30 3.98
C SER A 253 -7.17 14.00 4.21
N THR A 254 -5.82 14.02 4.13
CA THR A 254 -4.98 12.83 4.29
C THR A 254 -4.27 12.75 5.65
N ASP A 255 -4.13 13.86 6.39
CA ASP A 255 -3.42 13.88 7.68
C ASP A 255 -4.00 12.86 8.69
N ASN A 256 -5.33 12.69 8.75
CA ASN A 256 -5.95 11.74 9.68
C ASN A 256 -5.76 10.26 9.29
N ASP A 257 -5.50 9.99 8.02
CA ASP A 257 -5.41 8.65 7.48
C ASP A 257 -4.14 7.93 7.96
N ASP A 258 -2.99 8.56 7.72
CA ASP A 258 -1.69 7.99 8.09
C ASP A 258 -1.46 7.96 9.60
N ARG A 259 -2.16 8.81 10.35
CA ARG A 259 -2.09 8.79 11.83
C ARG A 259 -2.55 7.45 12.40
N LEU A 260 -3.43 6.74 11.70
CA LEU A 260 -3.83 5.38 12.08
C LEU A 260 -2.69 4.39 11.88
N ILE A 261 -1.90 4.54 10.80
CA ILE A 261 -0.70 3.73 10.56
C ILE A 261 0.37 4.05 11.62
N GLU A 262 0.62 5.32 11.90
CA GLU A 262 1.56 5.77 12.93
C GLU A 262 1.20 5.21 14.32
N ALA A 263 -0.09 5.29 14.69
CA ALA A 263 -0.57 4.74 15.96
C ALA A 263 -0.37 3.21 16.00
N ALA A 264 -0.69 2.50 14.92
CA ALA A 264 -0.49 1.05 14.85
C ALA A 264 1.00 0.66 14.93
N LEU A 265 1.89 1.39 14.26
CA LEU A 265 3.34 1.20 14.34
C LEU A 265 3.86 1.36 15.78
N LEU A 266 3.46 2.44 16.45
CA LEU A 266 3.92 2.73 17.80
C LEU A 266 3.35 1.74 18.81
N MET A 267 2.03 1.52 18.79
CA MET A 267 1.34 0.72 19.80
C MET A 267 1.59 -0.79 19.65
N ASN A 268 1.64 -1.30 18.41
CA ASN A 268 1.74 -2.74 18.16
C ASN A 268 3.19 -3.19 17.95
N HIS A 269 4.06 -2.31 17.45
CA HIS A 269 5.43 -2.67 17.05
C HIS A 269 6.53 -1.86 17.74
N GLY A 270 6.19 -0.81 18.50
CA GLY A 270 7.18 0.04 19.17
C GLY A 270 8.07 0.81 18.21
N ILE A 271 7.57 1.09 17.00
CA ILE A 271 8.28 1.84 15.95
C ILE A 271 7.79 3.29 15.96
N ALA A 272 8.73 4.24 16.02
CA ALA A 272 8.42 5.66 15.98
C ALA A 272 8.41 6.17 14.53
N SER A 273 7.46 7.06 14.24
CA SER A 273 7.32 7.74 12.95
C SER A 273 7.74 9.21 13.05
N HIS A 274 8.54 9.66 12.07
CA HIS A 274 8.95 11.05 11.94
C HIS A 274 8.33 11.61 10.66
N ARG A 275 7.34 12.50 10.81
CA ARG A 275 6.64 13.11 9.67
C ARG A 275 7.39 14.33 9.16
N ARG A 276 7.71 14.36 7.87
CA ARG A 276 8.43 15.47 7.22
C ARG A 276 8.03 15.62 5.76
N THR A 277 8.15 16.83 5.23
CA THR A 277 8.13 17.05 3.78
C THR A 277 9.50 16.75 3.16
N ALA A 278 9.53 16.47 1.85
CA ALA A 278 10.78 16.31 1.10
C ALA A 278 11.72 17.53 1.26
N ARG A 279 11.16 18.75 1.24
CA ARG A 279 11.93 19.99 1.40
C ARG A 279 12.54 20.16 2.80
N GLU A 280 11.81 19.81 3.86
CA GLU A 280 12.37 19.81 5.22
C GLU A 280 13.53 18.82 5.34
N LEU A 281 13.39 17.64 4.72
CA LEU A 281 14.42 16.62 4.71
C LEU A 281 15.67 17.04 3.92
N ALA A 282 15.47 17.70 2.78
CA ALA A 282 16.54 18.24 1.94
C ALA A 282 17.31 19.38 2.62
N GLY A 283 16.64 20.23 3.41
CA GLY A 283 17.20 21.47 3.93
C GLY A 283 18.03 21.34 5.21
N ASP A 284 17.69 20.44 6.14
CA ASP A 284 18.23 20.49 7.51
C ASP A 284 18.62 19.14 8.12
N VAL A 285 18.19 18.03 7.52
CA VAL A 285 17.84 16.86 8.33
C VAL A 285 18.57 15.59 7.91
N VAL A 286 18.83 15.38 6.62
CA VAL A 286 19.38 14.11 6.11
C VAL A 286 20.91 14.16 6.04
N GLU A 287 21.58 13.50 6.98
CA GLU A 287 23.01 13.17 6.85
C GLU A 287 23.16 11.74 6.37
N MET A 288 23.85 11.56 5.24
CA MET A 288 24.29 10.26 4.74
C MET A 288 25.76 10.07 5.11
N ASP A 289 26.07 9.07 5.95
CA ASP A 289 27.42 8.87 6.46
C ASP A 289 28.40 8.50 5.32
N ALA A 290 29.40 9.36 5.08
CA ALA A 290 30.44 9.17 4.08
C ALA A 290 31.48 8.10 4.47
N ARG A 291 31.57 7.73 5.76
CA ARG A 291 32.49 6.71 6.28
C ARG A 291 31.83 5.32 6.37
N GLU A 292 30.52 5.27 6.54
CA GLU A 292 29.71 4.03 6.53
C GLU A 292 28.49 4.10 5.59
N SER A 293 28.67 3.59 4.37
CA SER A 293 27.72 2.61 3.83
C SER A 293 26.31 3.04 3.37
N GLY A 294 25.95 4.33 3.35
CA GLY A 294 24.64 4.79 2.85
C GLY A 294 23.51 4.75 3.88
N VAL A 295 23.84 4.74 5.18
CA VAL A 295 22.85 4.91 6.26
C VAL A 295 22.37 6.36 6.30
N VAL A 296 21.07 6.56 6.56
CA VAL A 296 20.46 7.88 6.64
C VAL A 296 20.07 8.17 8.09
N THR A 297 20.44 9.37 8.55
CA THR A 297 19.95 9.90 9.82
C THR A 297 19.12 11.16 9.59
N VAL A 298 18.11 11.36 10.45
CA VAL A 298 17.27 12.56 10.49
C VAL A 298 17.36 13.24 11.86
N THR A 299 17.14 14.54 11.93
CA THR A 299 16.90 15.25 13.19
C THR A 299 15.57 14.81 13.82
N SER A 300 15.60 14.47 15.11
CA SER A 300 14.39 14.12 15.85
C SER A 300 13.40 15.28 15.88
N VAL A 301 12.11 14.98 15.72
CA VAL A 301 11.03 15.99 15.88
C VAL A 301 10.93 16.52 17.32
N LEU A 302 11.30 15.70 18.30
CA LEU A 302 11.15 16.02 19.72
C LEU A 302 12.39 16.71 20.31
N ASP A 303 13.55 16.52 19.68
CA ASP A 303 14.83 17.04 20.17
C ASP A 303 15.75 17.34 18.99
N SER A 304 15.91 18.62 18.66
CA SER A 304 16.73 19.08 17.53
C SER A 304 18.22 18.79 17.69
N SER A 305 18.69 18.48 18.90
CA SER A 305 20.08 18.09 19.15
C SER A 305 20.37 16.62 18.85
N ARG A 306 19.32 15.82 18.66
CA ARG A 306 19.41 14.37 18.47
C ARG A 306 19.24 14.00 17.00
N ARG A 307 20.24 13.30 16.45
CA ARG A 307 20.13 12.56 15.18
C ARG A 307 19.62 11.15 15.43
N ILE A 308 18.76 10.66 14.55
CA ILE A 308 18.12 9.34 14.62
C ILE A 308 18.27 8.63 13.28
N GLU A 309 18.62 7.35 13.31
CA GLU A 309 18.76 6.54 12.11
C GLU A 309 17.39 6.08 11.60
N VAL A 310 17.14 6.30 10.31
CA VAL A 310 15.89 5.93 9.66
C VAL A 310 16.07 4.64 8.88
N ALA A 311 15.31 3.61 9.25
CA ALA A 311 15.32 2.32 8.55
C ALA A 311 14.48 2.34 7.26
N LEU A 312 13.43 3.17 7.20
CA LEU A 312 12.47 3.18 6.10
C LEU A 312 11.91 4.58 5.85
N PHE A 313 11.75 4.92 4.57
CA PHE A 313 10.99 6.08 4.09
C PHE A 313 9.66 5.62 3.48
N TYR A 314 8.55 6.03 4.09
CA TYR A 314 7.19 5.83 3.58
C TYR A 314 6.75 7.10 2.86
N PHE A 315 6.69 7.05 1.52
CA PHE A 315 6.33 8.17 0.67
C PHE A 315 4.82 8.16 0.42
N GLN A 316 4.16 9.22 0.84
CA GLN A 316 2.73 9.39 0.58
C GLN A 316 2.48 9.79 -0.88
N HIS A 317 1.24 9.59 -1.33
CA HIS A 317 0.81 10.14 -2.61
C HIS A 317 1.02 11.66 -2.65
N GLY A 318 1.61 12.16 -3.75
CA GLY A 318 1.93 13.58 -3.90
C GLY A 318 3.00 14.13 -2.96
N SER A 319 3.72 13.27 -2.22
CA SER A 319 4.80 13.69 -1.30
C SER A 319 6.05 14.23 -2.00
N ILE A 320 6.23 13.88 -3.27
CA ILE A 320 7.32 14.32 -4.13
C ILE A 320 6.72 15.12 -5.28
N ASP A 321 7.14 16.38 -5.38
CA ASP A 321 6.90 17.19 -6.56
C ASP A 321 7.97 16.87 -7.60
N TRP A 322 7.61 16.11 -8.64
CA TRP A 322 8.57 15.66 -9.65
C TRP A 322 9.12 16.80 -10.52
N ASP A 323 8.49 17.98 -10.50
CA ASP A 323 8.95 19.16 -11.22
C ASP A 323 9.88 20.05 -10.36
N ASP A 324 9.90 19.85 -9.04
CA ASP A 324 10.81 20.53 -8.11
C ASP A 324 12.16 19.81 -8.01
N GLU A 325 13.24 20.51 -8.35
CA GLU A 325 14.60 19.95 -8.30
C GLU A 325 15.03 19.56 -6.88
N ILE A 326 14.56 20.28 -5.84
CA ILE A 326 14.89 19.94 -4.46
C ILE A 326 14.29 18.59 -4.08
N ASP A 327 13.02 18.37 -4.42
CA ASP A 327 12.32 17.12 -4.12
C ASP A 327 12.92 15.95 -4.94
N ARG A 328 13.27 16.19 -6.21
CA ARG A 328 13.98 15.20 -7.05
C ARG A 328 15.36 14.86 -6.51
N GLN A 329 16.14 15.85 -6.07
CA GLN A 329 17.48 15.63 -5.53
C GLN A 329 17.40 14.87 -4.20
N PHE A 330 16.47 15.23 -3.31
CA PHE A 330 16.19 14.46 -2.11
C PHE A 330 15.84 13.01 -2.45
N ARG A 331 14.91 12.79 -3.39
CA ARG A 331 14.51 11.45 -3.81
C ARG A 331 15.70 10.66 -4.39
N PHE A 332 16.54 11.29 -5.21
CA PHE A 332 17.78 10.70 -5.73
C PHE A 332 18.69 10.19 -4.62
N ASP A 333 18.95 11.02 -3.60
CA ASP A 333 19.82 10.64 -2.48
C ASP A 333 19.21 9.52 -1.64
N MET A 334 17.87 9.52 -1.48
CA MET A 334 17.18 8.43 -0.79
C MET A 334 17.30 7.12 -1.54
N GLU A 335 17.12 7.10 -2.87
CA GLU A 335 17.27 5.87 -3.67
C GLU A 335 18.66 5.24 -3.52
N ARG A 336 19.70 6.06 -3.34
CA ARG A 336 21.09 5.60 -3.12
C ARG A 336 21.37 5.15 -1.69
N SER A 337 20.50 5.47 -0.75
CA SER A 337 20.66 5.05 0.64
C SER A 337 20.32 3.57 0.85
N LYS A 338 20.68 3.04 2.02
CA LYS A 338 20.28 1.71 2.50
C LYS A 338 18.88 1.66 3.10
N ALA A 339 18.28 2.82 3.41
CA ALA A 339 16.94 2.83 3.96
C ALA A 339 15.99 2.15 2.98
N VAL A 340 14.99 1.44 3.50
CA VAL A 340 13.94 0.83 2.68
C VAL A 340 13.05 1.95 2.14
N LYS A 341 12.67 1.86 0.87
CA LYS A 341 11.75 2.82 0.24
C LYS A 341 10.40 2.15 0.11
N CYS A 342 9.35 2.90 0.41
CA CYS A 342 7.97 2.48 0.24
C CYS A 342 7.14 3.60 -0.39
N PRO A 343 6.92 3.58 -1.71
CA PRO A 343 7.52 2.68 -2.70
C PRO A 343 8.93 3.11 -3.15
N SER A 344 9.66 2.20 -3.81
CA SER A 344 10.91 2.55 -4.53
C SER A 344 10.64 3.31 -5.82
N LEU A 345 11.68 3.91 -6.42
CA LEU A 345 11.54 4.67 -7.66
C LEU A 345 11.06 3.79 -8.82
N GLU A 346 11.52 2.54 -8.90
CA GLU A 346 11.10 1.62 -9.95
C GLU A 346 9.62 1.24 -9.81
N ALA A 347 9.12 1.12 -8.57
CA ALA A 347 7.70 0.91 -8.32
C ALA A 347 6.86 2.15 -8.68
N CYS A 348 7.35 3.37 -8.44
CA CYS A 348 6.71 4.60 -8.93
C CYS A 348 6.65 4.65 -10.47
N VAL A 349 7.65 4.11 -11.18
CA VAL A 349 7.60 4.07 -12.65
C VAL A 349 6.65 2.98 -13.13
N ALA A 350 6.68 1.79 -12.52
CA ALA A 350 5.82 0.69 -12.92
C ALA A 350 4.32 0.95 -12.66
N GLU A 351 3.97 1.92 -11.80
CA GLU A 351 2.58 2.33 -11.57
C GLU A 351 2.03 3.27 -12.65
N LEU A 352 2.85 3.76 -13.59
CA LEU A 352 2.38 4.61 -14.67
C LEU A 352 1.35 3.88 -15.55
N GLY A 353 0.29 4.56 -15.96
CA GLY A 353 -0.82 3.94 -16.69
C GLY A 353 -0.35 3.27 -17.99
N GLU A 354 0.54 3.93 -18.72
CA GLU A 354 1.17 3.42 -19.95
C GLU A 354 2.01 2.15 -19.69
N MET A 355 2.66 2.07 -18.53
CA MET A 355 3.40 0.88 -18.11
C MET A 355 2.45 -0.28 -17.78
N GLN A 356 1.33 0.00 -17.11
CA GLN A 356 0.31 -0.99 -16.79
C GLN A 356 -0.39 -1.55 -18.04
N ILE A 357 -0.63 -0.71 -19.06
CA ILE A 357 -1.15 -1.14 -20.36
C ILE A 357 -0.22 -2.17 -21.01
N SER A 358 1.09 -1.97 -20.87
CA SER A 358 2.13 -2.83 -21.46
C SER A 358 2.22 -4.22 -20.81
N TRP A 359 1.71 -4.41 -19.59
CA TRP A 359 1.69 -5.73 -18.91
C TRP A 359 0.98 -6.82 -19.73
N ARG A 360 -0.03 -6.45 -20.52
CA ARG A 360 -0.76 -7.40 -21.35
C ARG A 360 0.06 -7.84 -22.56
N SER A 361 0.72 -6.89 -23.22
CA SER A 361 1.54 -7.18 -24.41
C SER A 361 2.70 -8.11 -24.06
N ASP A 362 3.21 -8.01 -22.83
CA ASP A 362 4.33 -8.80 -22.32
C ASP A 362 3.93 -9.84 -21.27
N ALA A 363 2.68 -10.31 -21.30
CA ALA A 363 2.19 -11.27 -20.32
C ALA A 363 3.02 -12.56 -20.26
N ASP A 364 3.50 -13.02 -21.41
CA ASP A 364 4.38 -14.19 -21.52
C ASP A 364 5.72 -14.02 -20.77
N LYS A 365 6.09 -12.78 -20.45
CA LYS A 365 7.29 -12.46 -19.66
C LYS A 365 7.00 -12.40 -18.17
N PHE A 366 5.92 -11.72 -17.78
CA PHE A 366 5.61 -11.47 -16.36
C PHE A 366 5.01 -12.67 -15.65
N PHE A 367 4.17 -13.47 -16.32
CA PHE A 367 3.46 -14.57 -15.67
C PHE A 367 4.41 -15.71 -15.26
N PRO A 368 5.36 -16.16 -16.12
CA PRO A 368 6.36 -17.13 -15.70
C PRO A 368 7.32 -16.57 -14.64
N ALA A 369 7.75 -15.31 -14.77
CA ALA A 369 8.64 -14.67 -13.79
C ALA A 369 7.99 -14.52 -12.41
N ALA A 370 6.69 -14.20 -12.40
CA ALA A 370 5.84 -14.25 -11.23
C ALA A 370 5.40 -15.68 -10.91
N GLY A 371 6.14 -16.73 -11.29
CA GLY A 371 5.90 -18.13 -10.89
C GLY A 371 4.46 -18.61 -11.07
N LEU A 372 3.82 -18.21 -12.17
CA LEU A 372 2.47 -18.63 -12.56
C LEU A 372 2.54 -19.51 -13.82
N VAL A 373 1.37 -19.88 -14.32
CA VAL A 373 1.19 -20.67 -15.54
C VAL A 373 1.99 -20.06 -16.69
N GLU A 374 2.62 -20.91 -17.51
CA GLU A 374 3.42 -20.48 -18.68
C GLU A 374 2.60 -19.68 -19.69
N GLN A 375 1.28 -19.89 -19.73
CA GLN A 375 0.35 -19.13 -20.56
C GLN A 375 -0.90 -18.74 -19.76
N PRO A 376 -1.15 -17.44 -19.53
CA PRO A 376 -2.38 -17.00 -18.87
C PRO A 376 -3.60 -17.22 -19.76
N SER A 377 -4.75 -17.51 -19.15
CA SER A 377 -6.01 -17.59 -19.90
C SER A 377 -6.43 -16.22 -20.43
N ASP A 378 -7.15 -16.20 -21.55
CA ASP A 378 -7.75 -14.97 -22.10
C ASP A 378 -8.62 -14.22 -21.08
N GLU A 379 -9.27 -14.95 -20.18
CA GLU A 379 -10.09 -14.38 -19.10
C GLU A 379 -9.24 -13.61 -18.09
N LEU A 380 -8.09 -14.18 -17.72
CA LEU A 380 -7.14 -13.55 -16.80
C LEU A 380 -6.52 -12.29 -17.41
N LEU A 381 -6.15 -12.36 -18.70
CA LEU A 381 -5.65 -11.21 -19.44
C LEU A 381 -6.71 -10.10 -19.57
N LYS A 382 -7.99 -10.47 -19.75
CA LYS A 382 -9.10 -9.51 -19.76
C LYS A 382 -9.34 -8.86 -18.40
N ALA A 383 -9.03 -9.56 -17.32
CA ALA A 383 -9.20 -9.07 -15.95
C ALA A 383 -8.06 -8.16 -15.50
N ILE A 384 -6.86 -8.28 -16.07
CA ILE A 384 -5.65 -7.54 -15.64
C ILE A 384 -5.39 -6.29 -16.49
N ALA A 385 -5.92 -6.22 -17.70
CA ALA A 385 -5.69 -5.05 -18.56
C ALA A 385 -6.50 -3.84 -18.06
N PRO A 386 -5.84 -2.72 -17.68
CA PRO A 386 -6.52 -1.45 -17.47
C PRO A 386 -7.34 -1.14 -18.72
N ARG A 387 -8.64 -0.90 -18.56
CA ARG A 387 -9.50 -0.52 -19.69
C ARG A 387 -9.56 0.99 -19.81
N ASP A 388 -9.28 1.50 -21.00
CA ASP A 388 -9.64 2.86 -21.36
C ASP A 388 -11.17 3.04 -21.25
N GLY A 389 -11.60 3.98 -20.40
CA GLY A 389 -12.98 4.51 -20.46
C GLY A 389 -14.08 3.73 -19.71
N VAL A 390 -13.78 2.98 -18.64
CA VAL A 390 -14.85 2.51 -17.75
C VAL A 390 -15.33 3.67 -16.87
N ALA A 391 -16.62 4.00 -16.97
CA ALA A 391 -17.26 5.06 -16.18
C ALA A 391 -17.09 4.83 -14.67
N GLU A 392 -16.84 5.92 -13.94
CA GLU A 392 -16.38 5.93 -12.54
C GLU A 392 -17.37 5.40 -11.49
N ASP A 393 -18.58 5.00 -11.87
CA ASP A 393 -19.71 4.88 -10.94
C ASP A 393 -19.75 3.58 -10.10
N THR A 394 -18.82 2.64 -10.27
CA THR A 394 -18.69 1.45 -9.40
C THR A 394 -17.22 1.06 -9.21
N LYS A 395 -16.50 1.81 -8.39
CA LYS A 395 -15.11 1.48 -7.99
C LYS A 395 -15.13 0.68 -6.68
N ASP A 396 -14.69 -0.57 -6.73
CA ASP A 396 -14.34 -1.36 -5.56
C ASP A 396 -12.81 -1.35 -5.40
N THR A 397 -12.32 -0.68 -4.36
CA THR A 397 -10.88 -0.56 -4.09
C THR A 397 -10.44 -1.66 -3.13
N THR A 398 -9.37 -2.38 -3.49
CA THR A 398 -8.66 -3.31 -2.60
C THR A 398 -7.26 -2.77 -2.30
N LEU A 399 -6.84 -2.85 -1.04
CA LEU A 399 -5.48 -2.50 -0.62
C LEU A 399 -4.71 -3.78 -0.31
N CYS A 400 -3.52 -3.95 -0.88
CA CYS A 400 -2.66 -5.12 -0.68
C CYS A 400 -1.22 -4.65 -0.44
N ALA A 401 -0.60 -5.08 0.66
CA ALA A 401 0.82 -4.85 0.91
C ALA A 401 1.64 -6.07 0.45
N VAL A 402 2.71 -5.83 -0.32
CA VAL A 402 3.67 -6.86 -0.72
C VAL A 402 5.07 -6.51 -0.21
N ILE A 403 5.66 -7.48 0.47
CA ILE A 403 7.05 -7.44 0.94
C ILE A 403 7.77 -8.58 0.22
N ASP A 404 8.70 -8.27 -0.68
CA ASP A 404 9.60 -9.29 -1.24
C ASP A 404 10.93 -9.28 -0.48
N VAL A 405 11.38 -10.47 -0.08
CA VAL A 405 12.64 -10.70 0.61
C VAL A 405 13.32 -11.89 -0.03
N ARG A 406 14.16 -11.63 -1.03
CA ARG A 406 14.99 -12.69 -1.60
C ARG A 406 16.08 -13.07 -0.61
N ARG A 407 15.87 -14.19 0.09
CA ARG A 407 16.89 -14.82 0.95
C ARG A 407 17.99 -15.41 0.07
N VAL A 408 19.23 -14.97 0.26
CA VAL A 408 20.40 -15.64 -0.31
C VAL A 408 20.61 -16.94 0.45
N SER A 409 20.34 -18.08 -0.20
CA SER A 409 20.93 -19.35 0.17
C SER A 409 22.26 -19.51 -0.57
N ASP A 410 23.31 -18.84 -0.11
CA ASP A 410 24.69 -19.11 -0.57
C ASP A 410 25.41 -19.95 0.47
N THR A 411 25.27 -21.26 0.32
CA THR A 411 26.33 -22.21 0.69
C THR A 411 26.71 -23.00 -0.55
N SER A 412 27.48 -22.40 -1.47
CA SER A 412 28.41 -23.17 -2.31
C SER A 412 29.32 -22.30 -3.18
N SER A 413 30.62 -22.54 -3.02
CA SER A 413 31.71 -22.28 -3.97
C SER A 413 32.15 -20.83 -4.23
N CYS A 414 32.78 -20.22 -3.23
CA CYS A 414 33.92 -19.35 -3.49
C CYS A 414 35.15 -20.25 -3.72
N ARG A 415 35.48 -20.54 -4.99
CA ARG A 415 36.74 -21.17 -5.42
C ARG A 415 37.38 -20.34 -6.52
N TRP A 416 37.89 -19.16 -6.18
CA TRP A 416 38.86 -18.45 -7.01
C TRP A 416 39.85 -17.73 -6.09
N CYS A 417 40.79 -18.52 -5.54
CA CYS A 417 42.09 -18.07 -5.01
C CYS A 417 42.91 -19.33 -4.68
N ALA A 418 43.44 -19.99 -5.72
CA ALA A 418 44.56 -20.93 -5.61
C ALA A 418 45.15 -21.18 -7.02
N GLY A 419 46.47 -21.00 -7.17
CA GLY A 419 47.25 -21.32 -8.38
C GLY A 419 48.02 -20.09 -8.90
N GLU A 420 49.08 -19.63 -8.23
CA GLU A 420 50.48 -20.11 -8.30
C GLU A 420 51.26 -19.61 -9.53
N ALA A 421 52.16 -18.63 -9.30
CA ALA A 421 53.60 -18.66 -9.61
C ALA A 421 54.25 -17.35 -9.12
#